data_AF-A0A6H9RYD5-F1
#
_entry.id   AF-A0A6H9RYD5-F1
#
_cell.length_a   1.000
_cell.length_b   1.000
_cell.length_c   1.000
_cell.angle_alpha   90.00
_cell.angle_beta   90.00
_cell.angle_gamma   90.00
#
_symmetry.space_group_name_H-M   'P 1'
#
loop_
_entity.id
_entity.type
_entity.pdbx_description
1 polymer ?
#
loop_
_entity_poly.entity_id
_entity_poly.type
_entity_poly.pdbx_seq_one_letter_code
_entity_poly.pdbx_strand_id
1 'polypeptide(L)' 'AGGAFAAGKPCEELKSEIAAKLDGKGVSGYSLEIVDKGAAADGQKVVGTCEGGTKEIVYKK' A
#
# COMPACT_ATOMS: atom_id res chain seq x y z
N ALA A 1 18.53 -10.84 1.96
CA ALA A 1 18.14 -10.16 0.70
C ALA A 1 17.23 -8.98 1.05
N GLY A 2 17.81 -7.82 1.34
CA GLY A 2 17.05 -6.57 1.53
C GLY A 2 16.60 -6.11 0.15
N GLY A 3 15.35 -6.40 -0.19
CA GLY A 3 14.77 -6.03 -1.47
C GLY A 3 14.95 -4.54 -1.71
N ALA A 4 15.52 -4.20 -2.85
CA ALA A 4 15.73 -2.85 -3.30
C ALA A 4 14.39 -2.09 -3.37
N PHE A 5 14.01 -1.43 -2.26
CA PHE A 5 13.01 -0.36 -2.23
C PHE A 5 13.57 0.95 -2.83
N ALA A 6 14.72 0.90 -3.51
CA ALA A 6 15.52 2.07 -3.92
C ALA A 6 15.14 2.70 -5.27
N ALA A 7 14.10 2.21 -5.95
CA ALA A 7 13.52 2.91 -7.09
C ALA A 7 12.02 2.68 -7.04
N GLY A 8 11.24 3.76 -6.97
CA GLY A 8 9.82 3.71 -6.68
C GLY A 8 9.08 2.71 -7.57
N LYS A 9 8.76 1.53 -7.02
CA LYS A 9 7.74 0.67 -7.61
C LYS A 9 6.48 1.53 -7.81
N PRO A 10 5.83 1.43 -8.98
CA PRO A 10 4.59 2.16 -9.20
C PRO A 10 3.59 1.71 -8.14
N CYS A 11 2.80 2.67 -7.64
CA CYS A 11 1.84 2.40 -6.58
C CYS A 11 0.87 1.27 -6.94
N GLU A 12 0.53 1.14 -8.22
CA GLU A 12 -0.32 0.08 -8.77
C GLU A 12 0.25 -1.33 -8.54
N GLU A 13 1.56 -1.54 -8.75
CA GLU A 13 2.20 -2.83 -8.52
C GLU A 13 2.29 -3.15 -7.03
N LEU A 14 2.71 -2.17 -6.21
CA LEU A 14 2.79 -2.36 -4.76
C LEU A 14 1.39 -2.65 -4.18
N LYS A 15 0.36 -1.96 -4.66
CA LYS A 15 -1.06 -2.18 -4.31
C LYS A 15 -1.49 -3.60 -4.64
N SER A 16 -1.17 -4.08 -5.83
CA SER A 16 -1.52 -5.43 -6.27
C SER A 16 -0.80 -6.50 -5.45
N GLU A 17 0.48 -6.30 -5.12
CA GLU A 17 1.25 -7.21 -4.26
C GLU A 17 0.66 -7.27 -2.84
N ILE A 18 0.26 -6.12 -2.29
CA ILE A 18 -0.40 -6.04 -0.98
C ILE A 18 -1.76 -6.72 -1.01
N ALA A 19 -2.56 -6.49 -2.06
CA ALA A 19 -3.85 -7.13 -2.25
C ALA A 19 -3.70 -8.66 -2.29
N ALA A 20 -2.80 -9.17 -3.13
CA ALA A 20 -2.53 -10.61 -3.21
C ALA A 20 -2.11 -11.22 -1.85
N LYS A 21 -1.32 -10.49 -1.06
CA LYS A 21 -0.94 -10.92 0.29
C LYS A 21 -2.11 -10.89 1.28
N LEU A 22 -3.01 -9.91 1.17
CA LEU A 22 -4.22 -9.80 2.00
C LEU A 22 -5.21 -10.90 1.66
N ASP A 23 -5.44 -11.15 0.37
CA ASP A 23 -6.26 -12.26 -0.12
C ASP A 23 -5.70 -13.61 0.30
N GLY A 24 -4.39 -13.82 0.17
CA GLY A 24 -3.72 -15.05 0.65
C GLY A 24 -3.80 -15.24 2.17
N LYS A 25 -4.10 -14.18 2.94
CA LYS A 25 -4.37 -14.25 4.38
C LYS A 25 -5.86 -14.39 4.71
N GLY A 26 -6.74 -14.42 3.70
CA GLY A 26 -8.19 -14.46 3.88
C GLY A 26 -8.78 -13.14 4.38
N VAL A 27 -8.07 -12.02 4.20
CA VAL A 27 -8.63 -10.70 4.49
C VAL A 27 -9.58 -10.37 3.35
N SER A 28 -10.85 -10.14 3.65
CA SER A 28 -11.86 -9.77 2.65
C SER A 28 -12.61 -8.52 3.12
N GLY A 29 -13.23 -7.80 2.17
CA GLY A 29 -13.91 -6.54 2.47
C GLY A 29 -12.96 -5.39 2.79
N TYR A 30 -11.73 -5.43 2.29
CA TYR A 30 -10.79 -4.33 2.41
C TYR A 30 -10.77 -3.47 1.14
N SER A 31 -10.39 -2.21 1.28
CA SER A 31 -10.07 -1.31 0.17
C SER A 31 -8.67 -0.78 0.32
N LEU A 32 -7.93 -0.80 -0.78
CA LEU A 32 -6.60 -0.18 -0.87
C LEU A 32 -6.73 1.10 -1.69
N GLU A 33 -6.29 2.22 -1.13
CA GLU A 33 -6.31 3.52 -1.79
C GLU A 33 -4.89 4.09 -1.80
N ILE A 34 -4.56 4.83 -2.87
CA ILE A 34 -3.27 5.49 -2.99
C ILE A 34 -3.52 6.95 -2.66
N VAL A 35 -2.90 7.42 -1.59
CA VAL A 35 -2.98 8.79 -1.11
C VAL A 35 -1.59 9.41 -1.13
N ASP A 36 -1.51 10.74 -1.12
CA ASP A 36 -0.23 11.41 -0.92
C ASP A 36 0.26 11.20 0.51
N LYS A 37 1.57 11.30 0.71
CA LYS A 37 2.18 11.07 2.02
C LYS A 37 1.61 12.03 3.06
N GLY A 38 1.10 11.48 4.16
CA GLY A 38 0.46 12.23 5.24
C GLY A 38 -1.02 12.58 4.98
N ALA A 39 -1.60 12.15 3.86
CA ALA A 39 -3.02 12.34 3.55
C ALA A 39 -3.91 11.18 4.03
N ALA A 40 -3.36 10.20 4.75
CA ALA A 40 -4.14 9.14 5.38
C ALA A 40 -5.09 9.72 6.45
N ALA A 41 -6.38 9.48 6.27
CA ALA A 41 -7.44 9.88 7.20
C ALA A 41 -7.50 8.96 8.43
N ASP A 42 -8.22 9.40 9.46
CA ASP A 42 -8.46 8.60 10.65
C ASP A 42 -9.24 7.31 10.30
N GLY A 43 -8.77 6.17 10.79
CA GLY A 43 -9.28 4.85 10.41
C GLY A 43 -8.69 4.25 9.12
N GLN A 44 -7.81 4.97 8.41
CA GLN A 44 -7.01 4.42 7.32
C GLN A 44 -5.63 4.00 7.83
N LYS A 45 -5.18 2.80 7.47
CA LYS A 45 -3.87 2.28 7.89
C LYS A 45 -2.89 2.28 6.72
N VAL A 46 -1.78 2.99 6.85
CA VAL A 46 -0.69 2.92 5.85
C VAL A 46 -0.10 1.50 5.86
N VAL A 47 -0.22 0.80 4.73
CA VAL A 47 0.27 -0.57 4.54
C VAL A 47 1.46 -0.63 3.56
N GLY A 48 1.75 0.48 2.88
CA GLY A 48 2.93 0.61 2.03
C GLY A 48 3.16 2.05 1.58
N THR A 49 4.35 2.31 1.05
CA THR A 49 4.76 3.59 0.44
C THR A 49 5.33 3.31 -0.95
N CYS A 50 4.94 4.11 -1.94
CA CYS A 50 5.32 3.97 -3.35
C CYS A 50 5.82 5.31 -3.92
N GLU A 51 6.29 5.30 -5.18
CA GLU A 51 6.88 6.48 -5.85
C GLU A 51 8.04 7.15 -5.08
N GLY A 52 8.88 6.33 -4.43
CA GLY A 52 10.00 6.85 -3.64
C GLY A 52 9.59 7.48 -2.30
N GLY A 53 8.35 7.22 -1.86
CA GLY A 53 7.84 7.71 -0.58
C GLY A 53 7.10 9.03 -0.67
N THR A 54 6.65 9.43 -1.86
CA THR A 54 5.73 10.57 -2.06
C THR A 54 4.27 10.17 -1.87
N LYS A 55 3.94 8.90 -2.13
CA LYS A 55 2.60 8.34 -1.99
C LYS A 55 2.58 7.16 -1.03
N GLU A 56 1.44 7.00 -0.39
CA GLU A 56 1.13 5.97 0.59
C GLU A 56 -0.04 5.13 0.10
N ILE A 57 0.04 3.83 0.34
CA ILE A 57 -1.06 2.90 0.11
C ILE A 57 -1.71 2.67 1.45
N VAL A 58 -2.94 3.13 1.55
CA VAL A 58 -3.74 3.00 2.76
C VAL A 58 -4.75 1.88 2.63
N TYR A 59 -4.91 1.15 3.71
CA TYR A 59 -5.89 0.11 3.92
C TYR A 59 -7.09 0.70 4.66
N LYS A 60 -8.27 0.42 4.13
CA LYS A 60 -9.56 0.71 4.73
C LYS A 60 -10.34 -0.59 4.91
N LYS A 61 -10.93 -0.76 6.09
CA LYS A 61 -11.85 -1.85 6.42
C LYS A 61 -13.30 -1.39 6.27
#